data_AF-A0AAV0GBG1-F1
#
_entry.id   AF-A0AAV0GBG1-F1
#
_cell.length_a   1.000
_cell.length_b   1.000
_cell.length_c   1.000
_cell.angle_alpha   90.00
_cell.angle_beta   90.00
_cell.angle_gamma   90.00
#
_symmetry.space_group_name_H-M   'P 1'
#
loop_
_entity.id
_entity.type
_entity.pdbx_description
1 polymer ?
#
loop_
_entity_poly.entity_id
_entity_poly.type
_entity_poly.pdbx_seq_one_letter_code
_entity_poly.pdbx_strand_id
1 'polypeptide(L)'
;MENSKVKEETVLGLTYKKDESFWKWYSEVVANGEMIEHYEISGLFTLLPWAISVWEIIKSFFDAEIKKMKIKNCYFPLFVSPVNLKKQKDHGE
;
A
#
# COMPACT_ATOMS: atom_id res chain seq x y z
N MET A 1 9.01 -6.37 46.50
CA MET A 1 7.74 -7.11 46.48
C MET A 1 6.75 -6.18 45.78
N GLU A 2 6.74 -6.26 44.45
CA GLU A 2 5.64 -6.86 43.67
C GLU A 2 4.41 -5.94 43.66
N ASN A 3 4.00 -5.36 42.53
CA ASN A 3 3.63 -6.09 41.33
C ASN A 3 4.00 -5.34 40.05
N SER A 4 5.01 -5.85 39.35
CA SER A 4 5.09 -5.78 37.90
C SER A 4 3.87 -6.51 37.32
N LYS A 5 2.81 -5.76 37.00
CA LYS A 5 1.74 -6.26 36.14
C LYS A 5 2.36 -6.51 34.77
N VAL A 6 2.82 -7.73 34.55
CA VAL A 6 3.03 -8.29 33.22
C VAL A 6 1.68 -8.17 32.52
N LYS A 7 1.57 -7.20 31.62
CA LYS A 7 0.45 -7.16 30.68
C LYS A 7 0.63 -8.40 29.83
N GLU A 8 -0.28 -9.36 29.95
CA GLU A 8 -0.47 -10.37 28.92
C GLU A 8 -0.81 -9.62 27.63
N GLU A 9 0.21 -9.32 26.83
CA GLU A 9 0.06 -8.82 25.47
C GLU A 9 -0.59 -9.94 24.68
N THR A 10 -1.90 -9.89 24.56
CA THR A 10 -2.60 -10.65 23.52
C THR A 10 -1.93 -10.29 22.19
N VAL A 11 -1.34 -11.28 21.53
CA VAL A 11 -0.54 -11.17 20.28
C VAL A 11 -1.30 -10.45 19.14
N LEU A 12 -2.60 -10.24 19.30
CA LEU A 12 -3.51 -9.54 18.39
C LEU A 12 -3.59 -8.01 18.60
N GLY A 13 -2.94 -7.47 19.64
CA GLY A 13 -2.98 -6.03 19.97
C GLY A 13 -1.94 -5.19 19.23
N LEU A 14 -2.13 -3.86 19.20
CA LEU A 14 -1.10 -2.91 18.76
C LEU A 14 -0.19 -2.55 19.93
N THR A 15 1.12 -2.66 19.74
CA THR A 15 2.13 -2.45 20.79
C THR A 15 2.52 -0.97 20.88
N TYR A 16 2.63 -0.30 19.74
CA TYR A 16 3.04 1.10 19.68
C TYR A 16 1.86 2.06 19.62
N LYS A 17 2.00 3.23 20.25
CA LYS A 17 1.06 4.34 20.05
C LYS A 17 1.46 5.19 18.86
N LYS A 18 0.45 5.68 18.14
CA LYS A 18 0.61 6.56 16.98
C LYS A 18 1.47 7.80 17.27
N ASP A 19 1.27 8.43 18.43
CA ASP A 19 1.96 9.67 18.80
C ASP A 19 3.39 9.46 19.27
N GLU A 20 3.73 8.26 19.77
CA GLU A 20 5.05 7.93 20.29
C GLU A 20 5.98 7.38 19.20
N SER A 21 5.46 6.60 18.26
CA SER A 21 6.22 6.01 17.17
C SER A 21 5.34 5.67 15.98
N PHE A 22 5.06 6.69 15.15
CA PHE A 22 4.16 6.58 14.00
C PHE A 22 4.54 5.45 13.04
N TRP A 23 5.82 5.29 12.69
CA TRP A 23 6.24 4.29 11.70
C TRP A 23 6.03 2.87 12.22
N LYS A 24 6.34 2.59 13.48
CA LYS A 24 6.15 1.27 14.09
C LYS A 24 4.67 0.94 14.22
N TRP A 25 3.89 1.92 14.70
CA TRP A 25 2.44 1.81 14.79
C TRP A 25 1.83 1.53 13.42
N TYR A 26 2.24 2.25 12.38
CA TYR A 26 1.74 2.05 11.03
C TYR A 26 2.04 0.64 10.52
N SER A 27 3.29 0.18 10.66
CA SER A 27 3.69 -1.18 10.30
C SER A 27 2.87 -2.25 11.01
N GLU A 28 2.64 -2.11 12.32
CA GLU A 28 1.79 -3.04 13.07
C GLU A 28 0.34 -3.01 12.61
N VAL A 29 -0.23 -1.82 12.36
CA VAL A 29 -1.62 -1.68 11.92
C VAL A 29 -1.86 -2.38 10.58
N VAL A 30 -0.98 -2.17 9.61
CA VAL A 30 -1.17 -2.74 8.27
C VAL A 30 -0.86 -4.24 8.22
N ALA A 31 0.06 -4.73 9.06
CA ALA A 31 0.40 -6.15 9.16
C ALA A 31 -0.62 -6.93 9.99
N ASN A 32 -0.91 -6.48 11.22
CA ASN A 32 -1.87 -7.13 12.11
C ASN A 32 -3.31 -6.97 11.61
N GLY A 33 -3.56 -5.92 10.83
CA GLY A 33 -4.80 -5.73 10.12
C GLY A 33 -4.90 -6.55 8.83
N GLU A 34 -4.05 -7.55 8.56
CA GLU A 34 -4.17 -8.41 7.37
C GLU A 34 -4.35 -7.62 6.04
N MET A 35 -3.73 -6.44 5.95
CA MET A 35 -3.80 -5.59 4.75
C MET A 35 -2.62 -5.83 3.83
N ILE A 36 -1.43 -6.03 4.40
CA ILE A 36 -0.20 -6.24 3.64
C ILE A 36 0.65 -7.36 4.24
N GLU A 37 1.40 -8.03 3.36
CA GLU A 37 2.51 -8.89 3.73
C GLU A 37 3.80 -8.39 3.09
N HIS A 38 4.91 -8.49 3.83
CA HIS A 38 6.22 -8.12 3.31
C HIS A 38 6.67 -9.14 2.25
N TYR A 39 7.07 -8.67 1.08
CA TYR A 39 7.66 -9.50 0.06
C TYR A 39 9.18 -9.66 0.28
N GLU A 40 9.79 -10.70 -0.29
CA GLU A 40 11.23 -10.97 -0.14
C GLU A 40 12.11 -9.84 -0.72
N ILE A 41 11.57 -9.09 -1.68
CA ILE A 41 12.24 -7.94 -2.28
C ILE A 41 11.90 -6.69 -1.47
N SER A 42 12.93 -6.03 -0.97
CA SER A 42 12.80 -4.77 -0.24
C SER A 42 12.02 -3.73 -1.05
N GLY A 43 11.02 -3.11 -0.41
CA GLY A 43 10.15 -2.11 -1.03
C GLY A 43 8.94 -2.68 -1.77
N LEU A 44 8.79 -4.00 -1.87
CA LEU A 44 7.60 -4.65 -2.39
C LEU A 44 6.75 -5.23 -1.25
N PHE A 45 5.43 -5.14 -1.43
CA PHE A 45 4.44 -5.65 -0.49
C PHE A 45 3.36 -6.42 -1.25
N THR A 46 2.95 -7.56 -0.72
CA THR A 46 1.77 -8.28 -1.18
C THR A 46 0.55 -7.60 -0.57
N LEU A 47 -0.38 -7.15 -1.41
CA LEU A 47 -1.66 -6.60 -0.95
C LEU A 47 -2.65 -7.74 -0.72
N LEU A 48 -3.14 -7.87 0.50
CA LEU A 48 -4.12 -8.88 0.89
C LEU A 48 -5.55 -8.48 0.48
N PRO A 49 -6.54 -9.40 0.54
CA PRO A 49 -7.90 -9.13 0.07
C PRO A 49 -8.54 -7.88 0.68
N TRP A 50 -8.27 -7.58 1.95
CA TRP A 50 -8.81 -6.38 2.58
C TRP A 50 -8.23 -5.10 1.96
N ALA A 51 -6.93 -5.02 1.72
CA ALA A 51 -6.32 -3.88 1.02
C ALA A 51 -6.79 -3.76 -0.43
N ILE A 52 -6.91 -4.88 -1.15
CA ILE A 52 -7.42 -4.91 -2.53
C ILE A 52 -8.86 -4.41 -2.59
N SER A 53 -9.73 -4.78 -1.64
CA SER A 53 -11.12 -4.29 -1.61
C SER A 53 -11.22 -2.77 -1.52
N VAL A 54 -10.34 -2.13 -0.73
CA VAL A 54 -10.26 -0.66 -0.63
C VAL A 54 -9.87 -0.07 -1.98
N TRP A 55 -8.88 -0.66 -2.65
CA TRP A 55 -8.45 -0.23 -3.97
C TRP A 55 -9.54 -0.39 -5.04
N GLU A 56 -10.31 -1.48 -5.01
CA GLU A 56 -11.43 -1.72 -5.92
C GLU A 56 -12.52 -0.66 -5.78
N ILE A 57 -12.82 -0.23 -4.55
CA ILE A 57 -13.78 0.86 -4.28
C ILE A 57 -13.28 2.17 -4.90
N ILE A 58 -12.01 2.53 -4.65
CA ILE A 58 -11.41 3.75 -5.20
C ILE A 58 -11.43 3.73 -6.73
N LYS A 59 -11.01 2.61 -7.32
CA LYS A 59 -10.98 2.43 -8.78
C LYS A 59 -12.39 2.53 -9.38
N SER A 60 -13.38 1.88 -8.77
CA SER A 60 -14.76 1.90 -9.25
C SER A 60 -15.36 3.31 -9.22
N PHE A 61 -15.14 4.04 -8.13
CA PHE A 61 -15.55 5.44 -8.01
C PHE A 61 -14.91 6.31 -9.10
N PHE A 62 -13.58 6.25 -9.21
CA PHE A 62 -12.85 7.10 -10.15
C PHE A 62 -13.18 6.78 -11.61
N ASP A 63 -13.29 5.49 -11.95
CA ASP A 63 -13.67 5.03 -13.29
C ASP A 63 -15.07 5.53 -13.71
N ALA A 64 -16.02 5.58 -12.78
CA ALA A 64 -17.34 6.13 -13.04
C ALA A 64 -17.28 7.64 -13.35
N GLU A 65 -16.48 8.42 -12.63
CA GLU A 65 -16.36 9.86 -12.83
C GLU A 65 -15.70 10.22 -14.18
N ILE A 66 -14.61 9.54 -14.56
CA ILE A 66 -13.96 9.80 -15.85
C ILE A 66 -14.83 9.39 -17.05
N LYS A 67 -15.66 8.35 -16.89
CA LYS A 67 -16.60 7.93 -17.93
C LYS A 67 -17.69 8.96 -18.19
N LYS A 68 -18.14 9.71 -17.16
CA LYS A 68 -19.06 10.85 -17.36
C LYS A 68 -18.44 11.95 -18.23
N MET A 69 -17.12 12.10 -18.17
CA MET A 69 -16.35 13.02 -19.02
C MET A 69 -16.08 12.46 -20.43
N LYS A 70 -16.66 11.32 -20.80
CA LYS A 70 -16.47 10.60 -22.07
C LYS A 70 -15.04 10.12 -22.30
N ILE A 71 -14.24 10.00 -21.24
CA ILE A 71 -12.90 9.43 -21.29
C ILE A 71 -13.01 7.90 -21.41
N LYS A 72 -12.19 7.31 -22.28
CA LYS A 72 -12.13 5.86 -22.48
C LYS A 72 -10.83 5.30 -21.96
N ASN A 73 -10.91 4.24 -21.15
CA ASN A 73 -9.73 3.53 -20.68
C ASN A 73 -9.02 2.86 -21.86
N CYS A 74 -7.69 2.89 -21.84
CA CYS A 74 -6.83 2.13 -22.73
C CYS A 74 -5.66 1.57 -21.92
N TYR A 75 -5.06 0.49 -22.41
CA TYR A 75 -3.93 -0.16 -21.75
C TYR A 75 -2.74 -0.16 -22.69
N PHE A 76 -1.66 0.48 -22.26
CA PHE A 76 -0.40 0.51 -22.98
C PHE A 76 0.51 -0.62 -22.50
N PRO A 77 1.38 -1.15 -23.37
CA PRO A 77 2.40 -2.10 -22.95
C PRO A 77 3.30 -1.50 -21.86
N LEU A 78 3.51 -2.24 -20.77
CA LEU A 78 4.44 -1.85 -19.70
C LEU A 78 5.90 -1.87 -20.18
N PHE A 79 6.22 -2.76 -21.13
CA PHE A 79 7.54 -2.85 -21.72
C PHE A 79 7.65 -1.91 -22.91
N VAL A 80 8.63 -1.02 -22.86
CA VAL A 80 9.00 -0.12 -23.94
C VAL A 80 10.43 -0.42 -24.37
N SER A 81 10.72 -0.29 -25.67
CA SER A 81 12.06 -0.56 -26.17
C SER A 81 13.09 0.42 -25.56
N PRO A 82 14.33 -0.01 -25.31
CA PRO A 82 15.37 0.86 -24.75
C PRO A 82 15.64 2.11 -25.60
N VAL A 83 15.44 2.01 -26.92
CA VAL A 83 15.58 3.12 -27.88
C VAL A 83 14.53 4.20 -27.64
N ASN A 84 13.30 3.81 -27.29
CA ASN A 84 12.22 4.75 -27.02
C ASN A 84 12.31 5.35 -25.60
N LEU A 85 12.85 4.60 -24.62
CA LEU A 85 13.18 5.13 -23.29
C LEU A 85 14.24 6.24 -23.34
N LYS A 86 15.28 6.06 -24.15
CA LYS A 86 16.36 7.06 -24.29
C LYS A 86 15.85 8.39 -24.86
N LYS A 87 14.88 8.36 -25.78
CA LYS A 87 14.27 9.58 -26.34
C LYS A 87 13.46 10.42 -25.32
N GLN A 88 12.98 9.82 -24.23
CA GLN A 88 12.31 10.57 -23.15
C GLN A 88 13.28 11.15 -22.13
N LYS A 89 14.50 10.59 -21.99
CA LYS A 89 15.53 11.16 -21.10
C LYS A 89 15.94 12.57 -21.52
N ASP A 90 15.97 12.85 -22.82
CA ASP A 90 16.30 14.19 -23.34
C ASP A 90 15.21 15.25 -23.07
N HIS A 91 14.04 14.85 -22.54
CA HIS A 91 12.96 15.75 -22.12
C HIS A 91 12.96 16.03 -20.60
N GLY A 92 13.87 15.39 -19.85
CA GLY A 92 13.94 15.41 -18.40
C GLY A 92 15.36 15.61 -17.88
N GLU A 93 16.14 16.46 -18.55
CA GLU A 93 17.21 17.26 -17.94
C GLU A 93 16.82 18.74 -17.96
#